data_AF-A0A933V8B3-F1
#
_entry.id   AF-A0A933V8B3-F1
#
_cell.length_a   1.000
_cell.length_b   1.000
_cell.length_c   1.000
_cell.angle_alpha   90.00
_cell.angle_beta   90.00
_cell.angle_gamma   90.00
#
_symmetry.space_group_name_H-M   'P 1'
#
loop_
_entity.id
_entity.type
_entity.pdbx_description
1 polymer ?
#
loop_
_entity_poly.entity_id
_entity_poly.type
_entity_poly.pdbx_seq_one_letter_code
_entity_poly.pdbx_strand_id
1 'polypeptide(L)'
;MRKMRKQSSFYVDIIVFFALYLGAVFMPPHTIFAADITATIDARRTQLESDLANLEKEIDGQRTILQSKQRERVSLERDVAILDAQIQEAKLSIRARDISIEKLRTDIAGKQQTIGTLLDKMEGERRSLAQLVRKTNEVDQYSIVEVALAKENISELFSDIDSLDFLGRALGESLNIIEKTKNITEEQKHSLESKQAEEEELRNIQVLQKRRIEESETDKKQILKV
;
A
#
# COMPACT_ATOMS: atom_id res chain seq x y z
N MET A 1 108.69 -54.00 63.35
CA MET A 1 109.84 -53.96 62.41
C MET A 1 109.60 -52.82 61.41
N ARG A 2 110.56 -51.87 61.29
CA ARG A 2 110.74 -50.81 60.25
C ARG A 2 109.59 -49.81 59.98
N LYS A 3 109.70 -48.53 60.38
CA LYS A 3 110.40 -47.37 59.77
C LYS A 3 109.92 -46.93 58.37
N MET A 4 109.56 -45.64 58.31
CA MET A 4 109.75 -44.68 57.21
C MET A 4 108.81 -44.72 55.99
N ARG A 5 107.90 -43.72 55.92
CA ARG A 5 107.56 -42.90 54.72
C ARG A 5 106.55 -41.82 55.11
N LYS A 6 107.00 -40.84 55.89
CA LYS A 6 106.16 -39.73 56.42
C LYS A 6 106.57 -38.35 55.87
N GLN A 7 107.18 -38.27 54.67
CA GLN A 7 107.79 -37.01 54.19
C GLN A 7 107.44 -36.61 52.74
N SER A 8 106.86 -37.46 51.87
CA SER A 8 106.60 -37.08 50.46
C SER A 8 105.14 -36.73 50.11
N SER A 9 104.16 -37.04 50.97
CA SER A 9 102.74 -36.75 50.67
C SER A 9 102.31 -35.34 51.11
N PHE A 10 102.99 -34.73 52.10
CA PHE A 10 102.62 -33.41 52.63
C PHE A 10 102.98 -32.24 51.69
N TYR A 11 104.05 -32.37 50.90
CA TYR A 11 104.45 -31.34 49.93
C TYR A 11 103.59 -31.33 48.66
N VAL A 12 103.02 -32.49 48.28
CA VAL A 12 102.13 -32.59 47.11
C VAL A 12 100.80 -31.90 47.40
N ASP A 13 100.26 -32.06 48.62
CA ASP A 13 99.02 -31.41 49.02
C ASP A 13 99.16 -29.87 49.14
N ILE A 14 100.32 -29.36 49.57
CA ILE A 14 100.61 -27.91 49.60
C ILE A 14 100.78 -27.33 48.19
N ILE A 15 101.42 -28.05 47.26
CA ILE A 15 101.59 -27.60 45.87
C ILE A 15 100.24 -27.61 45.12
N VAL A 16 99.37 -28.58 45.39
CA VAL A 16 98.01 -28.62 44.82
C VAL A 16 97.15 -27.50 45.38
N PHE A 17 97.26 -27.17 46.67
CA PHE A 17 96.56 -26.02 47.25
C PHE A 17 97.08 -24.67 46.75
N PHE A 18 98.38 -24.53 46.52
CA PHE A 18 98.98 -23.30 45.98
C PHE A 18 98.66 -23.09 44.48
N ALA A 19 98.56 -24.18 43.71
CA ALA A 19 98.13 -24.14 42.31
C ALA A 19 96.63 -23.80 42.15
N LEU A 20 95.79 -24.20 43.11
CA LEU A 20 94.36 -23.88 43.12
C LEU A 20 94.08 -22.43 43.58
N TYR A 21 94.96 -21.87 44.42
CA TYR A 21 94.89 -20.46 44.83
C TYR A 21 95.42 -19.50 43.74
N LEU A 22 96.43 -19.88 42.97
CA LEU A 22 96.94 -19.04 41.86
C LEU A 22 96.00 -19.01 40.64
N GLY A 23 95.16 -20.04 40.44
CA GLY A 23 94.16 -20.07 39.38
C GLY A 23 92.92 -19.20 39.65
N ALA A 24 92.64 -18.86 40.92
CA ALA A 24 91.50 -18.03 41.31
C ALA A 24 91.76 -16.52 41.19
N VAL A 25 93.01 -16.09 41.03
CA VAL A 25 93.39 -14.66 40.93
C VAL A 25 93.44 -14.18 39.46
N PHE A 26 93.38 -15.10 38.49
CA PHE A 26 93.46 -14.80 37.06
C PHE A 26 92.18 -15.15 36.29
N MET A 27 91.02 -15.00 36.94
CA MET A 27 89.74 -15.01 36.21
C MET A 27 89.51 -13.58 35.67
N PRO A 28 89.57 -13.36 34.34
CA PRO A 28 89.32 -12.03 33.78
C PRO A 28 87.91 -11.59 34.21
N PRO A 29 87.70 -10.34 34.62
CA PRO A 29 86.40 -9.87 35.06
C PRO A 29 85.40 -10.14 33.94
N HIS A 30 84.42 -11.00 34.20
CA HIS A 30 83.27 -11.12 33.33
C HIS A 30 82.52 -9.80 33.49
N THR A 31 82.77 -8.86 32.58
CA THR A 31 81.89 -7.73 32.38
C THR A 31 80.55 -8.33 31.99
N ILE A 32 79.64 -8.43 32.96
CA ILE A 32 78.22 -8.57 32.67
C ILE A 32 77.89 -7.31 31.89
N PHE A 33 77.88 -7.40 30.56
CA PHE A 33 77.24 -6.38 29.76
C PHE A 33 75.78 -6.40 30.19
N ALA A 34 75.40 -5.41 31.00
CA ALA A 34 74.02 -4.99 31.10
C ALA A 34 73.63 -4.49 29.70
N ALA A 35 73.28 -5.43 28.82
CA ALA A 35 72.62 -5.12 27.56
C ALA A 35 71.25 -4.53 27.92
N ASP A 36 71.22 -3.21 28.01
CA ASP A 36 70.10 -2.28 27.89
C ASP A 36 68.69 -2.88 28.01
N ILE A 37 68.36 -3.39 29.20
CA ILE A 37 66.99 -3.80 29.56
C ILE A 37 66.03 -2.60 29.40
N THR A 38 66.54 -1.38 29.63
CA THR A 38 65.84 -0.11 29.43
C THR A 38 65.44 0.14 27.97
N ALA A 39 66.34 0.01 27.00
CA ALA A 39 65.99 0.22 25.58
C ALA A 39 65.00 -0.81 25.01
N THR A 40 65.02 -2.06 25.50
CA THR A 40 64.03 -3.07 25.09
C THR A 40 62.64 -2.83 25.68
N ILE A 41 62.54 -2.29 26.90
CA ILE A 41 61.27 -1.91 27.54
C ILE A 41 60.70 -0.64 26.88
N ASP A 42 61.53 0.35 26.58
CA ASP A 42 61.09 1.59 25.93
C ASP A 42 60.59 1.34 24.51
N ALA A 43 61.28 0.51 23.73
CA ALA A 43 60.81 0.10 22.40
C ALA A 43 59.46 -0.64 22.46
N ARG A 44 59.28 -1.52 23.46
CA ARG A 44 58.02 -2.24 23.67
C ARG A 44 56.88 -1.29 24.08
N ARG A 45 57.20 -0.28 24.89
CA ARG A 45 56.25 0.75 25.31
C ARG A 45 55.80 1.63 24.14
N THR A 46 56.74 2.11 23.32
CA THR A 46 56.43 2.88 22.12
C THR A 46 55.60 2.08 21.11
N GLN A 47 55.91 0.78 20.94
CA GLN A 47 55.10 -0.13 20.13
C GLN A 47 53.67 -0.24 20.67
N LEU A 48 53.51 -0.48 21.98
CA LEU A 48 52.19 -0.58 22.63
C LEU A 48 51.40 0.74 22.56
N GLU A 49 52.07 1.89 22.70
CA GLU A 49 51.45 3.21 22.56
C GLU A 49 50.99 3.47 21.11
N SER A 50 51.79 3.06 20.12
CA SER A 50 51.41 3.10 18.71
C SER A 50 50.25 2.16 18.38
N ASP A 51 50.27 0.94 18.90
CA ASP A 51 49.21 -0.05 18.70
C ASP A 51 47.90 0.42 19.35
N LEU A 52 47.99 1.03 20.54
CA LEU A 52 46.85 1.63 21.24
C LEU A 52 46.28 2.81 20.45
N ALA A 53 47.13 3.71 19.93
CA ALA A 53 46.68 4.82 19.10
C ALA A 53 46.00 4.35 17.80
N ASN A 54 46.51 3.28 17.18
CA ASN A 54 45.89 2.67 16.00
C ASN A 54 44.53 2.04 16.33
N LEU A 55 44.44 1.28 17.44
CA LEU A 55 43.19 0.69 17.93
C LEU A 55 42.14 1.75 18.27
N GLU A 56 42.53 2.84 18.93
CA GLU A 56 41.62 3.96 19.24
C GLU A 56 41.05 4.58 17.96
N LYS A 57 41.88 4.75 16.93
CA LYS A 57 41.44 5.25 15.61
C LYS A 57 40.46 4.28 14.92
N GLU A 58 40.70 2.98 14.99
CA GLU A 58 39.78 1.97 14.46
C GLU A 58 38.44 1.97 15.20
N ILE A 59 38.46 2.08 16.54
CA ILE A 59 37.25 2.15 17.38
C ILE A 59 36.40 3.37 17.03
N ASP A 60 37.01 4.55 16.87
CA ASP A 60 36.29 5.77 16.50
C ASP A 60 35.73 5.70 15.07
N GLY A 61 36.46 5.06 14.16
CA GLY A 61 35.94 4.71 12.83
C GLY A 61 34.69 3.83 12.91
N GLN A 62 34.74 2.76 13.71
CA GLN A 62 33.61 1.86 13.91
C GLN A 62 32.41 2.53 14.62
N ARG A 63 32.64 3.41 15.59
CA ARG A 63 31.58 4.21 16.24
C ARG A 63 30.87 5.10 15.25
N THR A 64 31.61 5.75 14.35
CA THR A 64 31.05 6.60 13.29
C THR A 64 30.18 5.77 12.35
N ILE A 65 30.65 4.60 11.93
CA ILE A 65 29.89 3.66 11.09
C ILE A 65 28.61 3.20 11.82
N LEU A 66 28.71 2.84 13.11
CA LEU A 66 27.56 2.42 13.91
C LEU A 66 26.51 3.52 14.03
N GLN A 67 26.91 4.76 14.34
CA GLN A 67 25.99 5.89 14.41
C GLN A 67 25.34 6.17 13.05
N SER A 68 26.11 6.08 11.95
CA SER A 68 25.58 6.21 10.59
C SER A 68 24.53 5.13 10.31
N LYS A 69 24.82 3.86 10.63
CA LYS A 69 23.90 2.72 10.46
C LYS A 69 22.65 2.82 11.33
N GLN A 70 22.78 3.29 12.57
CA GLN A 70 21.62 3.53 13.45
C GLN A 70 20.70 4.63 12.89
N ARG A 71 21.27 5.73 12.38
CA ARG A 71 20.50 6.81 11.75
C ARG A 71 19.81 6.34 10.46
N GLU A 72 20.50 5.55 9.64
CA GLU A 72 19.96 4.94 8.42
C GLU A 72 18.74 4.06 8.75
N ARG A 73 18.85 3.20 9.78
CA ARG A 73 17.74 2.36 10.24
C ARG A 73 16.53 3.17 10.69
N VAL A 74 16.71 4.19 11.54
CA VAL A 74 15.62 5.07 12.00
C VAL A 74 14.96 5.78 10.83
N SER A 75 15.73 6.23 9.84
CA SER A 75 15.18 6.84 8.62
C SER A 75 14.35 5.86 7.81
N LEU A 76 14.82 4.61 7.65
CA LEU A 76 14.09 3.56 6.93
C LEU A 76 12.80 3.14 7.66
N GLU A 77 12.83 2.99 8.99
CA GLU A 77 11.65 2.71 9.81
C GLU A 77 10.60 3.82 9.66
N ARG A 78 11.02 5.08 9.71
CA ARG A 78 10.14 6.23 9.46
C ARG A 78 9.54 6.19 8.06
N ASP A 79 10.35 5.93 7.03
CA ASP A 79 9.87 5.85 5.65
C ASP A 79 8.85 4.71 5.46
N VAL A 80 9.07 3.54 6.09
CA VAL A 80 8.10 2.43 6.09
C VAL A 80 6.79 2.85 6.77
N ALA A 81 6.85 3.52 7.92
CA ALA A 81 5.65 4.01 8.60
C ALA A 81 4.86 5.03 7.73
N ILE A 82 5.55 5.88 6.97
CA ILE A 82 4.92 6.79 6.01
C ILE A 82 4.24 6.02 4.89
N LEU A 83 4.90 5.01 4.30
CA LEU A 83 4.33 4.17 3.25
C LEU A 83 3.12 3.38 3.76
N ASP A 84 3.19 2.81 4.97
CA ASP A 84 2.07 2.13 5.61
C ASP A 84 0.87 3.08 5.78
N ALA A 85 1.09 4.33 6.21
CA ALA A 85 0.04 5.34 6.31
C ALA A 85 -0.57 5.67 4.93
N GLN A 86 0.27 5.85 3.89
CA GLN A 86 -0.18 6.09 2.52
C GLN A 86 -0.98 4.90 1.95
N ILE A 87 -0.61 3.66 2.28
CA ILE A 87 -1.36 2.46 1.89
C ILE A 87 -2.74 2.44 2.55
N GLN A 88 -2.82 2.80 3.84
CA GLN A 88 -4.11 2.89 4.54
C GLN A 88 -4.99 4.01 3.96
N GLU A 89 -4.41 5.18 3.69
CA GLU A 89 -5.11 6.27 3.01
C GLU A 89 -5.66 5.82 1.64
N ALA A 90 -4.82 5.16 0.82
CA ALA A 90 -5.24 4.64 -0.47
C ALA A 90 -6.37 3.59 -0.33
N LYS A 91 -6.29 2.68 0.65
CA LYS A 91 -7.36 1.70 0.94
C LYS A 91 -8.68 2.38 1.31
N LEU A 92 -8.64 3.41 2.14
CA LEU A 92 -9.83 4.17 2.54
C LEU A 92 -10.42 4.93 1.36
N SER A 93 -9.58 5.56 0.53
CA SER A 93 -10.02 6.27 -0.68
C SER A 93 -10.68 5.32 -1.68
N ILE A 94 -10.08 4.15 -1.95
CA ILE A 94 -10.67 3.11 -2.82
C ILE A 94 -12.02 2.66 -2.27
N ARG A 95 -12.13 2.41 -0.96
CA ARG A 95 -13.39 2.02 -0.32
C ARG A 95 -14.46 3.11 -0.45
N ALA A 96 -14.08 4.38 -0.30
CA ALA A 96 -15.02 5.49 -0.50
C ALA A 96 -15.56 5.51 -1.94
N ARG A 97 -14.69 5.26 -2.94
CA ARG A 97 -15.12 5.13 -4.34
C ARG A 97 -16.00 3.91 -4.59
N ASP A 98 -15.67 2.76 -4.00
CA ASP A 98 -16.52 1.56 -4.06
C ASP A 98 -17.96 1.87 -3.61
N ILE A 99 -18.10 2.60 -2.51
CA ILE A 99 -19.41 3.03 -1.99
C ILE A 99 -20.09 4.00 -2.96
N SER A 100 -19.36 4.97 -3.52
CA SER A 100 -19.90 5.90 -4.52
C SER A 100 -20.40 5.18 -5.77
N ILE A 101 -19.63 4.21 -6.27
CA ILE A 101 -20.01 3.37 -7.43
C ILE A 101 -21.27 2.57 -7.11
N GLU A 102 -21.37 1.97 -5.93
CA GLU A 102 -22.55 1.20 -5.52
C GLU A 102 -23.80 2.07 -5.40
N LYS A 103 -23.65 3.30 -4.89
CA LYS A 103 -24.73 4.28 -4.86
C LYS A 103 -25.19 4.63 -6.28
N LEU A 104 -24.25 4.91 -7.19
CA LEU A 104 -24.57 5.19 -8.60
C LEU A 104 -25.29 4.01 -9.26
N ARG A 105 -24.85 2.77 -9.01
CA ARG A 105 -25.54 1.56 -9.51
C ARG A 105 -26.97 1.45 -9.00
N THR A 106 -27.18 1.74 -7.72
CA THR A 106 -28.52 1.76 -7.11
C THR A 106 -29.41 2.83 -7.76
N ASP A 107 -28.88 4.04 -7.94
CA ASP A 107 -29.61 5.14 -8.57
C ASP A 107 -29.97 4.80 -10.03
N ILE A 108 -29.03 4.22 -10.80
CA ILE A 108 -29.25 3.75 -12.18
C ILE A 108 -30.34 2.68 -12.23
N ALA A 109 -30.29 1.69 -11.33
CA ALA A 109 -31.30 0.64 -11.24
C ALA A 109 -32.69 1.22 -10.95
N GLY A 110 -32.79 2.20 -10.05
CA GLY A 110 -34.04 2.93 -9.78
C GLY A 110 -34.58 3.68 -10.99
N LYS A 111 -33.70 4.32 -11.78
CA LYS A 111 -34.07 4.97 -13.05
C LYS A 111 -34.55 3.95 -14.08
N GLN A 112 -33.88 2.81 -14.21
CA GLN A 112 -34.27 1.73 -15.11
C GLN A 112 -35.65 1.15 -14.73
N GLN A 113 -35.92 0.93 -13.45
CA GLN A 113 -37.24 0.51 -12.98
C GLN A 113 -38.32 1.55 -13.29
N THR A 114 -38.01 2.84 -13.08
CA THR A 114 -38.93 3.94 -13.42
C THR A 114 -39.27 3.96 -14.91
N ILE A 115 -38.26 3.80 -15.77
CA ILE A 115 -38.45 3.68 -17.23
C ILE A 115 -39.34 2.48 -17.58
N GLY A 116 -39.12 1.33 -16.94
CA GLY A 116 -39.98 0.15 -17.10
C GLY A 116 -41.45 0.45 -16.78
N THR A 117 -41.72 1.04 -15.62
CA THR A 117 -43.08 1.44 -15.22
C THR A 117 -43.71 2.44 -16.20
N LEU A 118 -42.92 3.40 -16.72
CA LEU A 118 -43.41 4.36 -17.71
C LEU A 118 -43.78 3.67 -19.03
N LEU A 119 -42.97 2.70 -19.48
CA LEU A 119 -43.26 1.90 -20.68
C LEU A 119 -44.54 1.06 -20.51
N ASP A 120 -44.72 0.41 -19.37
CA ASP A 120 -45.92 -0.37 -19.07
C ASP A 120 -47.17 0.52 -19.07
N LYS A 121 -47.07 1.72 -18.48
CA LYS A 121 -48.17 2.70 -18.48
C LYS A 121 -48.48 3.17 -19.91
N MET A 122 -47.45 3.46 -20.69
CA MET A 122 -47.57 3.87 -22.09
C MET A 122 -48.29 2.79 -22.93
N GLU A 123 -47.97 1.52 -22.72
CA GLU A 123 -48.63 0.41 -23.40
C GLU A 123 -50.09 0.24 -22.93
N GLY A 124 -50.38 0.49 -21.66
CA GLY A 124 -51.76 0.55 -21.15
C GLY A 124 -52.58 1.65 -21.83
N GLU A 125 -52.04 2.86 -21.90
CA GLU A 125 -52.71 4.01 -22.53
C GLU A 125 -52.90 3.82 -24.04
N ARG A 126 -51.93 3.24 -24.75
CA ARG A 126 -52.07 2.87 -26.17
C ARG A 126 -53.21 1.88 -26.39
N ARG A 127 -53.35 0.87 -25.51
CA ARG A 127 -54.46 -0.07 -25.58
C ARG A 127 -55.81 0.60 -25.35
N SER A 128 -55.90 1.49 -24.36
CA SER A 128 -57.11 2.29 -24.13
C SER A 128 -57.46 3.18 -25.32
N LEU A 129 -56.46 3.83 -25.92
CA LEU A 129 -56.64 4.66 -27.11
C LEU A 129 -57.11 3.83 -28.31
N ALA A 130 -56.55 2.63 -28.51
CA ALA A 130 -56.98 1.73 -29.58
C ALA A 130 -58.43 1.25 -29.39
N GLN A 131 -58.86 0.99 -28.15
CA GLN A 131 -60.25 0.67 -27.83
C GLN A 131 -61.18 1.86 -28.08
N LEU A 132 -60.73 3.05 -27.71
CA LEU A 132 -61.46 4.29 -27.96
C LEU A 132 -61.69 4.50 -29.46
N VAL A 133 -60.65 4.38 -30.28
CA VAL A 133 -60.76 4.50 -31.75
C VAL A 133 -61.76 3.49 -32.35
N ARG A 134 -61.77 2.24 -31.85
CA ARG A 134 -62.75 1.24 -32.29
C ARG A 134 -64.18 1.66 -31.94
N LYS A 135 -64.41 2.12 -30.71
CA LYS A 135 -65.73 2.61 -30.26
C LYS A 135 -66.18 3.85 -31.05
N THR A 136 -65.27 4.80 -31.31
CA THR A 136 -65.57 5.97 -32.15
C THR A 136 -66.00 5.53 -33.55
N ASN A 137 -65.29 4.57 -34.17
CA ASN A 137 -65.66 4.04 -35.49
C ASN A 137 -67.01 3.30 -35.49
N GLU A 138 -67.36 2.59 -34.41
CA GLU A 138 -68.68 1.95 -34.26
C GLU A 138 -69.79 3.01 -34.19
N VAL A 139 -69.55 4.12 -33.48
CA VAL A 139 -70.51 5.23 -33.39
C VAL A 139 -70.67 5.96 -34.74
N ASP A 140 -69.57 6.16 -35.48
CA ASP A 140 -69.59 6.80 -36.80
C ASP A 140 -70.30 5.94 -37.88
N GLN A 141 -70.40 4.63 -37.66
CA GLN A 141 -71.05 3.69 -38.59
C GLN A 141 -72.59 3.65 -38.44
N TYR A 142 -73.17 4.24 -37.38
CA TYR A 142 -74.63 4.35 -37.28
C TYR A 142 -75.19 5.22 -38.39
N SER A 143 -76.17 4.69 -39.14
CA SER A 143 -76.84 5.48 -40.17
C SER A 143 -77.62 6.62 -39.51
N ILE A 144 -77.51 7.84 -40.05
CA ILE A 144 -78.30 9.02 -39.61
C ILE A 144 -79.81 8.68 -39.57
N VAL A 145 -80.25 7.74 -40.42
CA VAL A 145 -81.64 7.25 -40.45
C VAL A 145 -82.01 6.41 -39.22
N GLU A 146 -81.09 5.58 -38.72
CA GLU A 146 -81.28 4.79 -37.49
C GLU A 146 -81.29 5.69 -36.24
N VAL A 147 -80.40 6.69 -36.20
CA VAL A 147 -80.35 7.69 -35.12
C VAL A 147 -81.61 8.57 -35.11
N ALA A 148 -82.12 8.97 -36.29
CA ALA A 148 -83.33 9.79 -36.41
C ALA A 148 -84.62 9.06 -36.00
N LEU A 149 -84.67 7.73 -36.13
CA LEU A 149 -85.80 6.90 -35.68
C LEU A 149 -85.78 6.68 -34.16
N ALA A 150 -84.62 6.76 -33.51
CA ALA A 150 -84.42 6.57 -32.08
C ALA A 150 -84.69 7.84 -31.23
N LYS A 151 -85.70 8.66 -31.60
CA LYS A 151 -86.02 10.04 -31.14
C LYS A 151 -85.70 10.47 -29.69
N GLU A 152 -85.58 9.55 -28.73
CA GLU A 152 -85.25 9.85 -27.32
C GLU A 152 -83.74 9.81 -27.00
N ASN A 153 -82.90 9.24 -27.86
CA ASN A 153 -81.49 8.94 -27.53
C ASN A 153 -80.47 9.90 -28.16
N ILE A 154 -80.92 10.91 -28.91
CA ILE A 154 -80.03 11.82 -29.64
C ILE A 154 -79.11 12.60 -28.67
N SER A 155 -79.64 13.05 -27.53
CA SER A 155 -78.84 13.74 -26.51
C SER A 155 -77.79 12.84 -25.86
N GLU A 156 -78.11 11.55 -25.68
CA GLU A 156 -77.20 10.55 -25.11
C GLU A 156 -76.06 10.24 -26.10
N LEU A 157 -76.39 10.09 -27.39
CA LEU A 157 -75.41 9.92 -28.47
C LEU A 157 -74.41 11.09 -28.56
N PHE A 158 -74.89 12.35 -28.51
CA PHE A 158 -73.99 13.51 -28.53
C PHE A 158 -73.12 13.59 -27.27
N SER A 159 -73.69 13.27 -26.10
CA SER A 159 -72.93 13.19 -24.85
C SER A 159 -71.83 12.12 -24.89
N ASP A 160 -72.11 10.99 -25.53
CA ASP A 160 -71.12 9.92 -25.72
C ASP A 160 -69.99 10.37 -26.63
N ILE A 161 -70.27 10.99 -27.77
CA ILE A 161 -69.26 11.49 -28.72
C ILE A 161 -68.33 12.51 -28.06
N ASP A 162 -68.88 13.50 -27.35
CA ASP A 162 -68.09 14.51 -26.64
C ASP A 162 -67.19 13.86 -25.56
N SER A 163 -67.71 12.84 -24.88
CA SER A 163 -66.95 12.07 -23.89
C SER A 163 -65.80 11.27 -24.52
N LEU A 164 -66.01 10.70 -25.73
CA LEU A 164 -64.97 9.98 -26.47
C LEU A 164 -63.86 10.93 -26.94
N ASP A 165 -64.19 12.11 -27.48
CA ASP A 165 -63.18 13.11 -27.88
C ASP A 165 -62.38 13.61 -26.67
N PHE A 166 -63.06 13.94 -25.57
CA PHE A 166 -62.40 14.34 -24.33
C PHE A 166 -61.42 13.27 -23.83
N LEU A 167 -61.86 12.00 -23.78
CA LEU A 167 -61.01 10.89 -23.35
C LEU A 167 -59.82 10.69 -24.29
N GLY A 168 -60.02 10.84 -25.60
CA GLY A 168 -58.96 10.70 -26.60
C GLY A 168 -57.88 11.76 -26.44
N ARG A 169 -58.27 13.02 -26.25
CA ARG A 169 -57.35 14.11 -25.96
C ARG A 169 -56.60 13.91 -24.65
N ALA A 170 -57.30 13.47 -23.59
CA ALA A 170 -56.68 13.21 -22.29
C ALA A 170 -55.66 12.06 -22.36
N LEU A 171 -55.96 10.97 -23.09
CA LEU A 171 -55.03 9.86 -23.32
C LEU A 171 -53.83 10.32 -24.17
N GLY A 172 -54.04 11.11 -25.22
CA GLY A 172 -52.97 11.67 -26.04
C GLY A 172 -52.03 12.57 -25.25
N GLU A 173 -52.56 13.44 -24.40
CA GLU A 173 -51.76 14.30 -23.51
C GLU A 173 -50.99 13.46 -22.48
N SER A 174 -51.63 12.45 -21.87
CA SER A 174 -50.95 11.56 -20.92
C SER A 174 -49.79 10.80 -21.57
N LEU A 175 -49.98 10.27 -22.78
CA LEU A 175 -48.92 9.61 -23.55
C LEU A 175 -47.75 10.56 -23.82
N ASN A 176 -48.03 11.80 -24.21
CA ASN A 176 -47.01 12.83 -24.44
C ASN A 176 -46.21 13.13 -23.16
N ILE A 177 -46.90 13.27 -22.02
CA ILE A 177 -46.27 13.49 -20.70
C ILE A 177 -45.39 12.30 -20.32
N ILE A 178 -45.87 11.06 -20.51
CA ILE A 178 -45.10 9.84 -20.22
C ILE A 178 -43.85 9.78 -21.10
N GLU A 179 -43.97 10.05 -22.40
CA GLU A 179 -42.84 10.05 -23.34
C GLU A 179 -41.78 11.08 -22.96
N LYS A 180 -42.19 12.32 -22.67
CA LYS A 180 -41.28 13.36 -22.17
C LYS A 180 -40.59 12.94 -20.88
N THR A 181 -41.34 12.40 -19.92
CA THR A 181 -40.81 11.96 -18.63
C THR A 181 -39.82 10.81 -18.79
N LYS A 182 -40.12 9.86 -19.69
CA LYS A 182 -39.21 8.76 -20.04
C LYS A 182 -37.90 9.29 -20.60
N ASN A 183 -37.96 10.19 -21.59
CA ASN A 183 -36.76 10.73 -22.23
C ASN A 183 -35.86 11.48 -21.23
N ILE A 184 -36.45 12.31 -20.36
CA ILE A 184 -35.71 12.98 -19.28
C ILE A 184 -35.09 11.95 -18.32
N THR A 185 -35.81 10.88 -17.99
CA THR A 185 -35.31 9.83 -17.10
C THR A 185 -34.16 9.03 -17.74
N GLU A 186 -34.22 8.79 -19.05
CA GLU A 186 -33.15 8.16 -19.83
C GLU A 186 -31.89 9.03 -19.89
N GLU A 187 -32.02 10.33 -20.14
CA GLU A 187 -30.91 11.28 -20.09
C GLU A 187 -30.25 11.32 -18.71
N GLN A 188 -31.05 11.36 -17.64
CA GLN A 188 -30.54 11.28 -16.26
C GLN A 188 -29.80 9.97 -16.01
N LYS A 189 -30.33 8.83 -16.49
CA LYS A 189 -29.69 7.53 -16.38
C LYS A 189 -28.33 7.53 -17.08
N HIS A 190 -28.26 8.03 -18.32
CA HIS A 190 -27.00 8.12 -19.07
C HIS A 190 -25.97 9.04 -18.42
N SER A 191 -26.40 10.12 -17.77
CA SER A 191 -25.52 10.97 -16.96
C SER A 191 -24.93 10.21 -15.77
N LEU A 192 -25.73 9.39 -15.09
CA LEU A 192 -25.28 8.56 -13.98
C LEU A 192 -24.33 7.44 -14.44
N GLU A 193 -24.63 6.78 -15.57
CA GLU A 193 -23.78 5.75 -16.19
C GLU A 193 -22.40 6.32 -16.54
N SER A 194 -22.35 7.53 -17.12
CA SER A 194 -21.09 8.23 -17.42
C SER A 194 -20.27 8.50 -16.14
N LYS A 195 -20.93 8.97 -15.07
CA LYS A 195 -20.27 9.21 -13.77
C LYS A 195 -19.77 7.92 -13.13
N GLN A 196 -20.53 6.82 -13.27
CA GLN A 196 -20.11 5.52 -12.76
C GLN A 196 -18.83 5.05 -13.46
N ALA A 197 -18.77 5.19 -14.79
CA ALA A 197 -17.59 4.82 -15.57
C ALA A 197 -16.35 5.64 -15.16
N GLU A 198 -16.51 6.95 -14.94
CA GLU A 198 -15.44 7.83 -14.46
C GLU A 198 -14.93 7.40 -13.07
N GLU A 199 -15.83 7.11 -12.13
CA GLU A 199 -15.46 6.63 -10.79
C GLU A 199 -14.76 5.26 -10.84
N GLU A 200 -15.19 4.35 -11.71
CA GLU A 200 -14.54 3.05 -11.91
C GLU A 200 -13.11 3.22 -12.47
N GLU A 201 -12.89 4.15 -13.41
CA GLU A 201 -11.56 4.47 -13.92
C GLU A 201 -10.65 5.05 -12.82
N LEU A 202 -11.13 6.06 -12.09
CA LEU A 202 -10.37 6.68 -11.01
C LEU A 202 -10.01 5.67 -9.92
N ARG A 203 -10.94 4.78 -9.58
CA ARG A 203 -10.69 3.66 -8.66
C ARG A 203 -9.57 2.76 -9.16
N ASN A 204 -9.59 2.38 -10.44
CA ASN A 204 -8.56 1.51 -11.03
C ASN A 204 -7.16 2.17 -10.97
N ILE A 205 -7.09 3.47 -11.26
CA ILE A 205 -5.86 4.25 -11.12
C ILE A 205 -5.35 4.21 -9.67
N GLN A 206 -6.23 4.39 -8.68
CA GLN A 206 -5.85 4.34 -7.26
C GLN A 206 -5.38 2.95 -6.83
N VAL A 207 -6.00 1.87 -7.34
CA VAL A 207 -5.54 0.49 -7.09
C VAL A 207 -4.11 0.28 -7.61
N LEU A 208 -3.80 0.80 -8.80
CA LEU A 208 -2.45 0.73 -9.38
C LEU A 208 -1.44 1.57 -8.59
N GLN A 209 -1.83 2.77 -8.13
CA GLN A 209 -0.99 3.60 -7.26
C GLN A 209 -0.70 2.90 -5.93
N LYS A 210 -1.74 2.35 -5.28
CA LYS A 210 -1.60 1.56 -4.05
C LYS A 210 -0.61 0.42 -4.22
N ARG A 211 -0.72 -0.35 -5.31
CA ARG A 211 0.20 -1.47 -5.59
C ARG A 211 1.66 -1.00 -5.67
N ARG A 212 1.93 0.12 -6.35
CA ARG A 212 3.28 0.70 -6.42
C ARG A 212 3.81 1.12 -5.05
N ILE A 213 2.96 1.65 -4.18
CA ILE A 213 3.34 2.00 -2.81
C ILE A 213 3.63 0.72 -2.00
N GLU A 214 2.81 -0.33 -2.13
CA GLU A 214 3.03 -1.64 -1.48
C GLU A 214 4.34 -2.33 -1.92
N GLU A 215 4.73 -2.17 -3.19
CA GLU A 215 6.03 -2.65 -3.69
C GLU A 215 7.20 -1.90 -3.03
N SER A 216 7.17 -0.56 -3.03
CA SER A 216 8.19 0.29 -2.37
C SER A 216 8.30 0.01 -0.86
N GLU A 217 7.16 -0.24 -0.21
CA GLU A 217 7.05 -0.61 1.19
C GLU A 217 7.76 -1.95 1.46
N THR A 218 7.47 -2.95 0.62
CA THR A 218 8.09 -4.28 0.70
C THR A 218 9.60 -4.21 0.53
N ASP A 219 10.10 -3.45 -0.44
CA ASP A 219 11.53 -3.28 -0.70
C ASP A 219 12.23 -2.65 0.51
N LYS A 220 11.65 -1.59 1.10
CA LYS A 220 12.22 -0.97 2.31
C LYS A 220 12.17 -1.90 3.52
N LYS A 221 11.10 -2.67 3.71
CA LYS A 221 11.02 -3.70 4.76
C LYS A 221 12.07 -4.80 4.58
N GLN A 222 12.43 -5.15 3.34
CA GLN A 222 13.52 -6.10 3.09
C GLN A 222 14.87 -5.53 3.47
N ILE A 223 15.16 -4.27 3.14
CA ILE A 223 16.40 -3.59 3.52
C ILE A 223 16.56 -3.53 5.05
N LEU A 224 15.49 -3.31 5.80
CA LEU A 224 15.50 -3.28 7.27
C LEU A 224 15.82 -4.64 7.93
N LYS A 225 15.63 -5.75 7.22
CA LYS A 225 15.85 -7.11 7.76
C LYS A 225 17.30 -7.60 7.60
N VAL A 226 18.09 -6.93 6.75
CA VAL A 226 19.50 -7.24 6.46
C VAL A 226 20.40 -6.43 7.39
#